data_AF-A0A7V6DPH2-F1
#
_entry.id   AF-A0A7V6DPH2-F1
#
_cell.length_a   1.000
_cell.length_b   1.000
_cell.length_c   1.000
_cell.angle_alpha   90.00
_cell.angle_beta   90.00
_cell.angle_gamma   90.00
#
_symmetry.space_group_name_H-M   'P 1'
#
loop_
_entity.id
_entity.type
_entity.pdbx_description
1 polymer ?
#
loop_
_entity_poly.entity_id
_entity_poly.type
_entity_poly.pdbx_seq_one_letter_code
_entity_poly.pdbx_strand_id
1 'polypeptide(L)'
;MINFFQFLTQAATKVDRCAVVASLLATDPRKSDALGKELTQELCAIFRREKEEGVQPVGKEDVAEVLRRRFVTPKFLEDREAFRPHVVAAVKNISELDEQTRKDKKASEDRFARNFPFHPDLTDVFYTKWTNLKGFQRTRGILRTFALALRDAEKWDECPLVAANVFLGEPGKGAISEAARELTTVAATEEYEGKKQEWTGILEGELVKARDIQAETGALGFREIEPAVFATFLHSQLIGQRALTRELYLLLGERSLDSGPWPCDFSGAQNVRIILAKEPPPPSPPPPPPSGVLVAEAEFQPNQIQDLAEQVADIKKAAVGLELKFRLRIELGGVQSPSDEPVIQINQMLEEISDKLKLK
;
A
#
# COMPACT_ATOMS: atom_id res chain seq x y z
N MET A 1 -46.13 6.67 -15.15
CA MET A 1 -44.70 6.32 -15.29
C MET A 1 -44.46 4.85 -14.95
N ILE A 2 -44.94 4.37 -13.80
CA ILE A 2 -44.90 2.95 -13.36
C ILE A 2 -45.41 1.97 -14.45
N ASN A 3 -46.59 2.24 -15.03
CA ASN A 3 -47.15 1.39 -16.08
C ASN A 3 -46.29 1.32 -17.36
N PHE A 4 -45.56 2.39 -17.68
CA PHE A 4 -44.69 2.40 -18.86
C PHE A 4 -43.55 1.38 -18.71
N PHE A 5 -42.87 1.38 -17.57
CA PHE A 5 -41.78 0.43 -17.31
C PHE A 5 -42.29 -1.00 -17.23
N GLN A 6 -43.48 -1.22 -16.67
CA GLN A 6 -44.09 -2.54 -16.63
C GLN A 6 -44.42 -3.07 -18.04
N PHE A 7 -45.03 -2.26 -18.90
CA PHE A 7 -45.29 -2.68 -20.28
C PHE A 7 -44.01 -2.86 -21.09
N LEU A 8 -43.00 -2.03 -20.86
CA LEU A 8 -41.71 -2.11 -21.53
C LEU A 8 -40.97 -3.41 -21.16
N THR A 9 -40.91 -3.78 -19.88
CA THR A 9 -40.26 -5.03 -19.46
C THR A 9 -41.01 -6.25 -19.99
N GLN A 10 -42.34 -6.23 -20.00
CA GLN A 10 -43.19 -7.30 -20.57
C GLN A 10 -43.07 -7.43 -22.09
N ALA A 11 -42.82 -6.33 -22.80
CA ALA A 11 -42.57 -6.36 -24.23
C ALA A 11 -41.18 -6.91 -24.52
N ALA A 12 -40.16 -6.51 -23.76
CA ALA A 12 -38.78 -6.94 -23.93
C ALA A 12 -38.59 -8.45 -23.71
N THR A 13 -39.28 -9.05 -22.73
CA THR A 13 -39.22 -10.51 -22.49
C THR A 13 -39.81 -11.35 -23.63
N LYS A 14 -40.58 -10.74 -24.55
CA LYS A 14 -41.18 -11.42 -25.70
C LYS A 14 -40.34 -11.31 -26.98
N VAL A 15 -39.17 -10.66 -26.92
CA VAL A 15 -38.33 -10.39 -28.09
C VAL A 15 -36.95 -11.00 -27.90
N ASP A 16 -36.55 -11.89 -28.81
CA ASP A 16 -35.20 -12.46 -28.83
C ASP A 16 -34.14 -11.38 -29.05
N ARG A 17 -33.03 -11.44 -28.28
CA ARG A 17 -31.90 -10.51 -28.32
C ARG A 17 -32.24 -9.05 -27.92
N CYS A 18 -33.24 -8.87 -27.05
CA CYS A 18 -33.55 -7.57 -26.46
C CYS A 18 -33.07 -7.49 -25.00
N ALA A 19 -32.44 -6.39 -24.62
CA ALA A 19 -32.10 -6.09 -23.23
C ALA A 19 -32.59 -4.68 -22.86
N VAL A 20 -33.30 -4.57 -21.74
CA VAL A 20 -33.71 -3.27 -21.18
C VAL A 20 -32.76 -2.91 -20.06
N VAL A 21 -31.95 -1.88 -20.29
CA VAL A 21 -31.05 -1.31 -19.27
C VAL A 21 -31.66 -0.02 -18.75
N ALA A 22 -32.03 -0.01 -17.48
CA ALA A 22 -32.48 1.19 -16.79
C ALA A 22 -31.40 1.63 -15.79
N SER A 23 -30.99 2.90 -15.87
CA SER A 23 -30.09 3.52 -14.90
C SER A 23 -30.77 4.72 -14.30
N LEU A 24 -30.87 4.75 -12.97
CA LEU A 24 -31.24 5.96 -12.26
C LEU A 24 -29.98 6.81 -12.16
N LEU A 25 -29.91 7.87 -12.98
CA LEU A 25 -28.89 8.91 -12.87
C LEU A 25 -29.07 9.67 -11.56
N ALA A 26 -28.52 9.13 -10.47
CA ALA A 26 -28.41 9.84 -9.21
C ALA A 26 -27.19 10.77 -9.24
N THR A 27 -27.23 11.79 -10.10
CA THR A 27 -26.16 12.81 -10.16
C THR A 27 -26.31 13.86 -9.06
N ASP A 28 -27.47 13.94 -8.41
CA ASP A 28 -27.78 14.91 -7.36
C ASP A 28 -28.17 14.19 -6.05
N PRO A 29 -27.29 14.18 -5.03
CA PRO A 29 -27.54 13.58 -3.72
C PRO A 29 -28.81 14.11 -3.03
N ARG A 30 -29.26 15.32 -3.36
CA ARG A 30 -30.47 15.95 -2.80
C ARG A 30 -31.75 15.23 -3.23
N LYS A 31 -31.70 14.48 -4.34
CA LYS A 31 -32.83 13.70 -4.88
C LYS A 31 -32.88 12.26 -4.33
N SER A 32 -32.02 11.92 -3.39
CA SER A 32 -32.05 10.65 -2.63
C SER A 32 -32.80 10.80 -1.30
N ASP A 33 -33.85 11.61 -1.29
CA ASP A 33 -34.78 11.79 -0.17
C ASP A 33 -35.70 10.56 0.00
N ALA A 34 -36.64 10.62 0.95
CA ALA A 34 -37.55 9.51 1.21
C ALA A 34 -38.37 9.12 -0.03
N LEU A 35 -38.84 10.12 -0.78
CA LEU A 35 -39.61 9.92 -2.01
C LEU A 35 -38.78 9.30 -3.14
N GLY A 36 -37.54 9.77 -3.33
CA GLY A 36 -36.63 9.19 -4.32
C GLY A 36 -36.29 7.72 -4.03
N LYS A 37 -36.14 7.37 -2.74
CA LYS A 37 -35.96 5.98 -2.31
C LYS A 37 -37.20 5.12 -2.54
N GLU A 38 -38.39 5.65 -2.26
CA GLU A 38 -39.67 4.97 -2.50
C GLU A 38 -39.87 4.68 -4.00
N LEU A 39 -39.70 5.68 -4.86
CA LEU A 39 -39.77 5.53 -6.32
C LEU A 39 -38.75 4.51 -6.84
N THR A 40 -37.53 4.53 -6.29
CA THR A 40 -36.49 3.54 -6.65
C THR A 40 -36.89 2.13 -6.26
N GLN A 41 -37.51 1.94 -5.08
CA GLN A 41 -38.01 0.65 -4.63
C GLN A 41 -39.16 0.14 -5.49
N GLU A 42 -40.10 1.02 -5.86
CA GLU A 42 -41.21 0.67 -6.75
C GLU A 42 -40.71 0.26 -8.15
N LEU A 43 -39.79 1.04 -8.73
CA LEU A 43 -39.18 0.69 -10.02
C LEU A 43 -38.44 -0.64 -9.94
N CYS A 44 -37.59 -0.84 -8.91
CA CYS A 44 -36.92 -2.12 -8.67
C CYS A 44 -37.90 -3.28 -8.55
N ALA A 45 -39.05 -3.10 -7.90
CA ALA A 45 -40.08 -4.12 -7.78
C ALA A 45 -40.71 -4.49 -9.14
N ILE A 46 -40.94 -3.50 -10.01
CA ILE A 46 -41.44 -3.73 -11.38
C ILE A 46 -40.42 -4.54 -12.20
N PHE A 47 -39.15 -4.11 -12.19
CA PHE A 47 -38.09 -4.82 -12.93
C PHE A 47 -37.84 -6.25 -12.42
N ARG A 48 -38.00 -6.50 -11.11
CA ARG A 48 -37.82 -7.84 -10.52
C ARG A 48 -38.98 -8.81 -10.77
N ARG A 49 -40.17 -8.32 -11.14
CA ARG A 49 -41.38 -9.15 -11.32
C ARG A 49 -41.34 -10.03 -12.58
N GLU A 50 -40.67 -9.60 -13.65
CA GLU A 50 -40.69 -10.28 -14.95
C GLU A 50 -39.54 -11.30 -15.16
N LYS A 51 -38.70 -11.52 -14.14
CA LYS A 51 -37.62 -12.56 -14.00
C LYS A 51 -36.48 -12.57 -15.04
N GLU A 52 -35.31 -12.12 -14.57
CA GLU A 52 -34.10 -12.95 -14.41
C GLU A 52 -33.52 -12.59 -13.02
N GLU A 53 -32.73 -13.47 -12.38
CA GLU A 53 -31.92 -13.06 -11.22
C GLU A 53 -31.22 -11.75 -11.57
N GLY A 54 -31.22 -10.77 -10.67
CA GLY A 54 -30.59 -9.48 -10.97
C GLY A 54 -29.14 -9.72 -11.40
N VAL A 55 -28.87 -9.60 -12.71
CA VAL A 55 -27.54 -9.83 -13.26
C VAL A 55 -26.69 -8.65 -12.80
N GLN A 56 -25.82 -8.89 -11.81
CA GLN A 56 -24.73 -7.97 -11.53
C GLN A 56 -23.72 -8.12 -12.68
N PRO A 57 -23.51 -7.09 -13.53
CA PRO A 57 -22.65 -7.23 -14.70
C PRO A 57 -21.19 -7.53 -14.36
N VAL A 58 -20.80 -7.28 -13.11
CA VAL A 58 -19.46 -7.55 -12.57
C VAL A 58 -19.67 -8.19 -11.21
N GLY A 59 -19.42 -9.50 -11.12
CA GLY A 59 -19.31 -10.21 -9.87
C GLY A 59 -17.92 -10.11 -9.27
N LYS A 60 -17.75 -10.75 -8.10
CA LYS A 60 -16.46 -10.84 -7.39
C LYS A 60 -15.35 -11.42 -8.30
N GLU A 61 -15.66 -12.49 -9.03
CA GLU A 61 -14.74 -13.21 -9.91
C GLU A 61 -14.34 -12.41 -11.16
N ASP A 62 -15.11 -11.36 -11.52
CA ASP A 62 -14.91 -10.58 -12.74
C ASP A 62 -13.98 -9.38 -12.53
N VAL A 63 -13.70 -9.00 -11.28
CA VAL A 63 -12.94 -7.77 -10.95
C VAL A 63 -11.57 -7.79 -11.62
N ALA A 64 -10.81 -8.88 -11.47
CA ALA A 64 -9.48 -8.99 -12.08
C ALA A 64 -9.53 -8.97 -13.61
N GLU A 65 -10.54 -9.58 -14.24
CA GLU A 65 -10.71 -9.55 -15.68
C GLU A 65 -11.03 -8.13 -16.20
N VAL A 66 -11.88 -7.40 -15.47
CA VAL A 66 -12.16 -6.00 -15.78
C VAL A 66 -10.90 -5.14 -15.63
N LEU A 67 -10.12 -5.33 -14.56
CA LEU A 67 -8.86 -4.61 -14.34
C LEU A 67 -7.85 -4.94 -15.46
N ARG A 68 -7.70 -6.21 -15.83
CA ARG A 68 -6.85 -6.65 -16.94
C ARG A 68 -7.20 -5.94 -18.24
N ARG A 69 -8.47 -5.98 -18.65
CA ARG A 69 -8.91 -5.36 -19.91
C ARG A 69 -8.72 -3.85 -19.94
N ARG A 70 -8.67 -3.20 -18.79
CA ARG A 70 -8.53 -1.75 -18.66
C ARG A 70 -7.08 -1.29 -18.58
N PHE A 71 -6.23 -2.04 -17.87
CA PHE A 71 -4.88 -1.59 -17.50
C PHE A 71 -3.75 -2.41 -18.12
N VAL A 72 -4.03 -3.61 -18.63
CA VAL A 72 -3.03 -4.51 -19.19
C VAL A 72 -3.16 -4.58 -20.70
N THR A 73 -2.03 -4.49 -21.40
CA THR A 73 -2.00 -4.54 -22.86
C THR A 73 -2.32 -5.96 -23.35
N PRO A 74 -3.12 -6.16 -24.41
CA PRO A 74 -3.49 -7.49 -24.91
C PRO A 74 -2.31 -8.43 -25.17
N LYS A 75 -1.18 -7.90 -25.65
CA LYS A 75 0.04 -8.67 -25.91
C LYS A 75 0.59 -9.39 -24.67
N PHE A 76 0.40 -8.81 -23.48
CA PHE A 76 0.80 -9.45 -22.22
C PHE A 76 -0.08 -10.66 -21.86
N LEU A 77 -1.28 -10.75 -22.42
CA LEU A 77 -2.23 -11.85 -22.18
C LEU A 77 -2.06 -13.04 -23.13
N GLU A 78 -1.23 -12.89 -24.18
CA GLU A 78 -1.00 -13.92 -25.20
C GLU A 78 -0.10 -15.04 -24.68
N ASP A 79 0.90 -14.72 -23.86
CA ASP A 79 1.80 -15.72 -23.26
C ASP A 79 1.33 -16.13 -21.86
N ARG A 80 0.33 -17.03 -21.84
CA ARG A 80 -0.20 -17.56 -20.58
C ARG A 80 0.77 -18.43 -19.79
N GLU A 81 1.76 -19.00 -20.45
CA GLU A 81 2.72 -19.88 -19.81
C GLU A 81 3.84 -19.10 -19.13
N ALA A 82 4.17 -17.89 -19.60
CA ALA A 82 5.17 -17.02 -18.98
C ALA A 82 4.87 -16.68 -17.50
N PHE A 83 3.59 -16.56 -17.11
CA PHE A 83 3.24 -16.22 -15.73
C PHE A 83 2.97 -17.41 -14.81
N ARG A 84 2.88 -18.62 -15.37
CA ARG A 84 2.61 -19.84 -14.60
C ARG A 84 3.62 -20.09 -13.47
N PRO A 85 4.95 -19.87 -13.64
CA PRO A 85 5.91 -20.01 -12.56
C PRO A 85 5.64 -19.07 -11.38
N HIS A 86 5.23 -17.84 -11.63
CA HIS A 86 4.89 -16.85 -10.59
C HIS A 86 3.66 -17.30 -9.80
N VAL A 87 2.62 -17.80 -10.48
CA VAL A 87 1.41 -18.35 -9.84
C VAL A 87 1.74 -19.56 -8.96
N VAL A 88 2.50 -20.52 -9.48
CA VAL A 88 2.89 -21.73 -8.73
C VAL A 88 3.73 -21.37 -7.51
N ALA A 89 4.66 -20.42 -7.65
CA ALA A 89 5.47 -19.94 -6.54
C ALA A 89 4.64 -19.24 -5.47
N ALA A 90 3.77 -18.30 -5.85
CA ALA A 90 2.88 -17.60 -4.92
C ALA A 90 2.02 -18.59 -4.12
N VAL A 91 1.33 -19.52 -4.80
CA VAL A 91 0.47 -20.51 -4.13
C VAL A 91 1.27 -21.49 -3.26
N LYS A 92 2.45 -21.92 -3.72
CA LYS A 92 3.35 -22.73 -2.88
C LYS A 92 3.69 -21.98 -1.60
N ASN A 93 4.09 -20.71 -1.70
CA ASN A 93 4.53 -19.92 -0.57
C ASN A 93 3.38 -19.67 0.42
N ILE A 94 2.17 -19.38 -0.06
CA ILE A 94 0.97 -19.24 0.78
C ILE A 94 0.60 -20.58 1.43
N SER A 95 0.76 -21.72 0.74
CA SER A 95 0.46 -23.05 1.29
C SER A 95 1.36 -23.46 2.46
N GLU A 96 2.52 -22.82 2.63
CA GLU A 96 3.38 -23.00 3.80
C GLU A 96 2.74 -22.36 5.06
N LEU A 97 1.91 -21.34 4.88
CA LEU A 97 1.28 -20.55 5.94
C LEU A 97 -0.19 -20.90 6.20
N ASP A 98 -0.93 -21.28 5.15
CA ASP A 98 -2.37 -21.54 5.21
C ASP A 98 -2.71 -23.00 4.85
N GLU A 99 -3.27 -23.71 5.83
CA GLU A 99 -3.64 -25.13 5.69
C GLU A 99 -4.75 -25.34 4.64
N GLN A 100 -5.67 -24.39 4.49
CA GLN A 100 -6.73 -24.52 3.49
C GLN A 100 -6.14 -24.41 2.07
N THR A 101 -5.24 -23.46 1.84
CA THR A 101 -4.51 -23.32 0.57
C THR A 101 -3.67 -24.56 0.27
N ARG A 102 -3.13 -25.22 1.30
CA ARG A 102 -2.40 -26.48 1.17
C ARG A 102 -3.30 -27.64 0.72
N LYS A 103 -4.50 -27.77 1.31
CA LYS A 103 -5.48 -28.80 0.95
C LYS A 103 -6.03 -28.60 -0.46
N ASP A 104 -6.32 -27.36 -0.82
CA ASP A 104 -6.97 -26.99 -2.08
C ASP A 104 -5.99 -26.37 -3.10
N LYS A 105 -4.72 -26.78 -3.06
CA LYS A 105 -3.62 -26.15 -3.81
C LYS A 105 -3.92 -25.94 -5.29
N LYS A 106 -4.49 -26.95 -5.96
CA LYS A 106 -4.86 -26.85 -7.38
C LYS A 106 -5.93 -25.78 -7.63
N ALA A 107 -6.95 -25.71 -6.79
CA ALA A 107 -7.99 -24.69 -6.89
C ALA A 107 -7.43 -23.29 -6.63
N SER A 108 -6.47 -23.16 -5.71
CA SER A 108 -5.74 -21.91 -5.49
C SER A 108 -4.89 -21.52 -6.70
N GLU A 109 -4.13 -22.44 -7.31
CA GLU A 109 -3.39 -22.18 -8.55
C GLU A 109 -4.31 -21.72 -9.68
N ASP A 110 -5.45 -22.39 -9.87
CA ASP A 110 -6.46 -22.00 -10.87
C ASP A 110 -7.08 -20.62 -10.56
N ARG A 111 -7.27 -20.28 -9.29
CA ARG A 111 -7.75 -18.94 -8.86
C ARG A 111 -6.70 -17.87 -9.16
N PHE A 112 -5.45 -18.07 -8.78
CA PHE A 112 -4.37 -17.13 -9.05
C PHE A 112 -4.14 -16.95 -10.55
N ALA A 113 -4.10 -18.03 -11.33
CA ALA A 113 -3.95 -17.98 -12.78
C ALA A 113 -5.09 -17.19 -13.46
N ARG A 114 -6.33 -17.36 -12.98
CA ARG A 114 -7.48 -16.60 -13.48
C ARG A 114 -7.42 -15.12 -13.15
N ASN A 115 -6.78 -14.71 -12.05
CA ASN A 115 -6.72 -13.32 -11.60
C ASN A 115 -5.42 -12.59 -12.00
N PHE A 116 -4.38 -13.32 -12.40
CA PHE A 116 -3.09 -12.75 -12.81
C PHE A 116 -3.24 -11.61 -13.84
N PRO A 117 -2.55 -10.46 -13.70
CA PRO A 117 -1.50 -10.17 -12.73
C PRO A 117 -1.99 -9.58 -11.40
N PHE A 118 -3.29 -9.66 -11.07
CA PHE A 118 -3.81 -9.12 -9.81
C PHE A 118 -3.87 -10.20 -8.73
N HIS A 119 -3.41 -9.87 -7.52
CA HIS A 119 -3.56 -10.76 -6.37
C HIS A 119 -5.05 -10.99 -6.07
N PRO A 120 -5.54 -12.24 -6.06
CA PRO A 120 -6.97 -12.49 -5.97
C PRO A 120 -7.55 -12.07 -4.60
N ASP A 121 -6.81 -12.23 -3.50
CA ASP A 121 -7.26 -11.74 -2.18
C ASP A 121 -7.25 -10.21 -2.08
N LEU A 122 -6.45 -9.52 -2.90
CA LEU A 122 -6.48 -8.06 -2.95
C LEU A 122 -7.79 -7.59 -3.60
N THR A 123 -8.12 -8.14 -4.77
CA THR A 123 -9.37 -7.81 -5.47
C THR A 123 -10.59 -8.17 -4.63
N ASP A 124 -10.51 -9.28 -3.88
CA ASP A 124 -11.57 -9.73 -2.98
C ASP A 124 -11.82 -8.75 -1.84
N VAL A 125 -10.77 -8.21 -1.21
CA VAL A 125 -10.91 -7.21 -0.15
C VAL A 125 -11.56 -5.95 -0.67
N PHE A 126 -11.14 -5.47 -1.83
CA PHE A 126 -11.79 -4.31 -2.45
C PHE A 126 -13.27 -4.57 -2.75
N TYR A 127 -13.59 -5.73 -3.33
CA TYR A 127 -14.96 -6.09 -3.65
C TYR A 127 -15.83 -6.27 -2.40
N THR A 128 -15.35 -7.02 -1.41
CA THR A 128 -16.15 -7.47 -0.25
C THR A 128 -16.18 -6.48 0.91
N LYS A 129 -15.12 -5.70 1.12
CA LYS A 129 -15.04 -4.73 2.22
C LYS A 129 -15.23 -3.31 1.69
N TRP A 130 -14.45 -2.90 0.70
CA TRP A 130 -14.42 -1.50 0.27
C TRP A 130 -15.66 -1.06 -0.51
N THR A 131 -16.28 -1.90 -1.33
CA THR A 131 -17.53 -1.51 -2.02
C THR A 131 -18.72 -1.27 -1.08
N ASN A 132 -18.62 -1.70 0.17
CA ASN A 132 -19.62 -1.49 1.20
C ASN A 132 -19.45 -0.16 1.96
N LEU A 133 -18.34 0.55 1.77
CA LEU A 133 -18.12 1.92 2.30
C LEU A 133 -19.02 2.92 1.59
N LYS A 134 -19.71 3.80 2.33
CA LYS A 134 -20.65 4.76 1.73
C LYS A 134 -19.97 5.75 0.79
N GLY A 135 -18.74 6.15 1.11
CA GLY A 135 -17.92 7.05 0.31
C GLY A 135 -17.25 6.40 -0.90
N PHE A 136 -17.23 5.06 -0.99
CA PHE A 136 -16.53 4.35 -2.05
C PHE A 136 -17.44 4.07 -3.24
N GLN A 137 -17.05 4.53 -4.44
CA GLN A 137 -17.88 4.45 -5.65
C GLN A 137 -17.89 3.05 -6.29
N ARG A 138 -18.04 1.98 -5.49
CA ARG A 138 -18.05 0.56 -5.89
C ARG A 138 -17.02 0.28 -7.00
N THR A 139 -17.46 -0.23 -8.15
CA THR A 139 -16.61 -0.58 -9.31
C THR A 139 -15.81 0.63 -9.83
N ARG A 140 -16.37 1.85 -9.85
CA ARG A 140 -15.64 3.05 -10.26
C ARG A 140 -14.55 3.42 -9.25
N GLY A 141 -14.83 3.23 -7.96
CA GLY A 141 -13.85 3.36 -6.89
C GLY A 141 -12.68 2.41 -7.11
N ILE A 142 -12.95 1.11 -7.28
CA ILE A 142 -11.91 0.10 -7.54
C ILE A 142 -11.05 0.51 -8.75
N LEU A 143 -11.69 0.78 -9.90
CA LEU A 143 -10.98 1.15 -11.12
C LEU A 143 -10.09 2.38 -10.93
N ARG A 144 -10.62 3.42 -10.28
CA ARG A 144 -9.88 4.66 -10.06
C ARG A 144 -8.70 4.44 -9.11
N THR A 145 -8.92 3.74 -8.00
CA THR A 145 -7.87 3.40 -7.04
C THR A 145 -6.74 2.61 -7.70
N PHE A 146 -7.05 1.54 -8.44
CA PHE A 146 -6.03 0.77 -9.16
C PHE A 146 -5.36 1.56 -10.27
N ALA A 147 -6.08 2.44 -10.98
CA ALA A 147 -5.47 3.30 -11.99
C ALA A 147 -4.42 4.24 -11.39
N LEU A 148 -4.72 4.86 -10.24
CA LEU A 148 -3.78 5.72 -9.53
C LEU A 148 -2.58 4.91 -9.02
N ALA A 149 -2.85 3.76 -8.39
CA ALA A 149 -1.83 2.91 -7.80
C ALA A 149 -0.85 2.39 -8.87
N LEU A 150 -1.38 1.77 -9.94
CA LEU A 150 -0.56 1.23 -11.03
C LEU A 150 0.26 2.31 -11.74
N ARG A 151 -0.32 3.48 -12.00
CA ARG A 151 0.38 4.60 -12.63
C ARG A 151 1.55 5.11 -11.78
N ASP A 152 1.38 5.14 -10.47
CA ASP A 152 2.41 5.59 -9.55
C ASP A 152 3.48 4.50 -9.35
N ALA A 153 3.06 3.23 -9.28
CA ALA A 153 3.90 2.05 -9.06
C ALA A 153 4.74 1.64 -10.29
N GLU A 154 4.25 1.82 -11.52
CA GLU A 154 4.91 1.42 -12.78
C GLU A 154 6.39 1.84 -12.87
N LYS A 155 6.76 2.94 -12.21
CA LYS A 155 8.11 3.52 -12.26
C LYS A 155 9.13 2.81 -11.39
N TRP A 156 8.69 2.04 -10.40
CA TRP A 156 9.56 1.52 -9.33
C TRP A 156 9.14 0.16 -8.77
N ASP A 157 7.95 -0.33 -9.11
CA ASP A 157 7.43 -1.62 -8.68
C ASP A 157 7.71 -2.70 -9.74
N GLU A 158 8.59 -3.63 -9.40
CA GLU A 158 8.96 -4.77 -10.24
C GLU A 158 8.22 -6.06 -9.88
N CYS A 159 7.22 -6.00 -8.97
CA CYS A 159 6.46 -7.18 -8.60
C CYS A 159 5.69 -7.75 -9.80
N PRO A 160 5.85 -9.05 -10.12
CA PRO A 160 5.09 -9.67 -11.20
C PRO A 160 3.61 -9.81 -10.88
N LEU A 161 3.24 -9.71 -9.59
CA LEU A 161 1.89 -9.76 -9.09
C LEU A 161 1.54 -8.44 -8.39
N VAL A 162 0.45 -7.82 -8.82
CA VAL A 162 -0.09 -6.58 -8.23
C VAL A 162 -0.75 -6.93 -6.90
N ALA A 163 -0.08 -6.58 -5.81
CA ALA A 163 -0.51 -6.84 -4.44
C ALA A 163 -0.62 -5.55 -3.61
N ALA A 164 -0.61 -5.64 -2.27
CA ALA A 164 -0.75 -4.47 -1.40
C ALA A 164 0.38 -3.42 -1.58
N ASN A 165 1.54 -3.87 -2.08
CA ASN A 165 2.71 -3.06 -2.36
C ASN A 165 2.45 -1.95 -3.40
N VAL A 166 1.54 -2.17 -4.36
CA VAL A 166 1.19 -1.20 -5.42
C VAL A 166 0.64 0.13 -4.88
N PHE A 167 0.11 0.12 -3.65
CA PHE A 167 -0.46 1.31 -3.01
C PHE A 167 0.57 2.09 -2.18
N LEU A 168 1.80 1.62 -2.06
CA LEU A 168 2.83 2.32 -1.31
C LEU A 168 3.34 3.54 -2.08
N GLY A 169 3.89 4.51 -1.35
CA GLY A 169 4.62 5.61 -1.95
C GLY A 169 5.93 5.16 -2.57
N GLU A 170 6.43 5.94 -3.53
CA GLU A 170 7.74 5.73 -4.15
C GLU A 170 8.85 5.64 -3.08
N PRO A 171 9.76 4.65 -3.17
CA PRO A 171 10.85 4.48 -2.22
C PRO A 171 11.62 5.77 -1.98
N GLY A 172 11.93 6.08 -0.73
CA GLY A 172 12.73 7.25 -0.34
C GLY A 172 12.00 8.60 -0.35
N LYS A 173 10.78 8.72 -0.91
CA LYS A 173 10.02 9.99 -0.87
C LYS A 173 9.25 10.20 0.44
N GLY A 174 9.02 9.14 1.19
CA GLY A 174 8.43 9.17 2.54
C GLY A 174 6.97 9.58 2.65
N ALA A 175 6.33 9.97 1.56
CA ALA A 175 4.90 10.30 1.49
C ALA A 175 4.08 9.09 1.02
N ILE A 176 2.83 8.98 1.49
CA ILE A 176 1.86 8.02 0.96
C ILE A 176 1.46 8.34 -0.49
N SER A 177 1.18 7.30 -1.28
CA SER A 177 0.77 7.42 -2.70
C SER A 177 -0.57 8.14 -2.87
N GLU A 178 -0.87 8.59 -4.09
CA GLU A 178 -2.17 9.18 -4.40
C GLU A 178 -3.32 8.19 -4.18
N ALA A 179 -3.09 6.91 -4.50
CA ALA A 179 -4.07 5.85 -4.25
C ALA A 179 -4.31 5.65 -2.75
N ALA A 180 -3.25 5.65 -1.93
CA ALA A 180 -3.35 5.57 -0.48
C ALA A 180 -4.11 6.76 0.10
N ARG A 181 -3.83 7.99 -0.36
CA ARG A 181 -4.54 9.22 0.05
C ARG A 181 -6.04 9.14 -0.26
N GLU A 182 -6.40 8.63 -1.43
CA GLU A 182 -7.81 8.45 -1.79
C GLU A 182 -8.50 7.43 -0.88
N LEU A 183 -7.82 6.31 -0.59
CA LEU A 183 -8.34 5.27 0.28
C LEU A 183 -8.51 5.75 1.74
N THR A 184 -7.53 6.47 2.29
CA THR A 184 -7.65 7.05 3.64
C THR A 184 -8.73 8.11 3.70
N THR A 185 -8.90 8.91 2.65
CA THR A 185 -9.99 9.90 2.55
C THR A 185 -11.35 9.23 2.59
N VAL A 186 -11.53 8.13 1.85
CA VAL A 186 -12.78 7.36 1.87
C VAL A 186 -12.99 6.72 3.24
N ALA A 187 -11.97 6.10 3.82
CA ALA A 187 -12.07 5.50 5.16
C ALA A 187 -12.44 6.53 6.24
N ALA A 188 -11.96 7.78 6.11
CA ALA A 188 -12.28 8.88 7.02
C ALA A 188 -13.74 9.38 6.91
N THR A 189 -14.48 8.98 5.87
CA THR A 189 -15.92 9.28 5.77
C THR A 189 -16.78 8.43 6.70
N GLU A 190 -16.27 7.30 7.18
CA GLU A 190 -16.96 6.46 8.13
C GLU A 190 -16.85 7.04 9.55
N GLU A 191 -17.98 7.18 10.23
CA GLU A 191 -18.05 7.73 11.58
C GLU A 191 -18.10 6.60 12.62
N TYR A 192 -17.16 6.61 13.58
CA TYR A 192 -17.14 5.67 14.70
C TYR A 192 -17.40 6.40 16.01
N GLU A 193 -18.43 6.00 16.77
CA GLU A 193 -18.80 6.64 18.05
C GLU A 193 -18.93 8.18 17.94
N GLY A 194 -19.37 8.68 16.78
CA GLY A 194 -19.49 10.12 16.51
C GLY A 194 -18.16 10.85 16.22
N LYS A 195 -17.04 10.12 16.12
CA LYS A 195 -15.72 10.66 15.75
C LYS A 195 -15.29 10.15 14.38
N LYS A 196 -14.71 11.06 13.59
CA LYS A 196 -13.99 10.72 12.36
C LYS A 196 -12.55 10.38 12.71
N GLN A 197 -12.01 9.36 12.07
CA GLN A 197 -10.61 9.00 12.23
C GLN A 197 -9.76 9.70 11.18
N GLU A 198 -8.60 10.23 11.59
CA GLU A 198 -7.60 10.82 10.70
C GLU A 198 -6.75 9.72 10.04
N TRP A 199 -7.38 8.87 9.23
CA TRP A 199 -6.74 7.71 8.60
C TRP A 199 -5.49 8.06 7.80
N THR A 200 -5.44 9.24 7.20
CA THR A 200 -4.25 9.71 6.47
C THR A 200 -3.04 9.81 7.40
N GLY A 201 -3.18 10.48 8.54
CA GLY A 201 -2.10 10.61 9.52
C GLY A 201 -1.77 9.30 10.23
N ILE A 202 -2.78 8.46 10.50
CA ILE A 202 -2.57 7.12 11.07
C ILE A 202 -1.74 6.27 10.12
N LEU A 203 -2.16 6.12 8.87
CA LEU A 203 -1.47 5.27 7.90
C LEU A 203 -0.06 5.80 7.60
N GLU A 204 0.11 7.11 7.45
CA GLU A 204 1.43 7.72 7.27
C GLU A 204 2.34 7.44 8.46
N GLY A 205 1.85 7.59 9.69
CA GLY A 205 2.60 7.28 10.91
C GLY A 205 2.97 5.79 11.04
N GLU A 206 2.06 4.87 10.71
CA GLU A 206 2.34 3.43 10.73
C GLU A 206 3.35 3.03 9.64
N LEU A 207 3.32 3.66 8.46
CA LEU A 207 4.31 3.43 7.41
C LEU A 207 5.68 4.03 7.74
N VAL A 208 5.75 5.11 8.53
CA VAL A 208 7.03 5.59 9.09
C VAL A 208 7.60 4.55 10.04
N LYS A 209 6.81 4.10 11.04
CA LYS A 209 7.25 3.06 11.99
C LYS A 209 7.68 1.78 11.28
N ALA A 210 6.97 1.37 10.23
CA ALA A 210 7.33 0.19 9.43
C ALA A 210 8.73 0.33 8.81
N ARG A 211 9.06 1.51 8.29
CA ARG A 211 10.38 1.79 7.71
C ARG A 211 11.47 1.82 8.79
N ASP A 212 11.18 2.43 9.93
CA ASP A 212 12.13 2.49 11.06
C ASP A 212 12.46 1.09 11.58
N ILE A 213 11.42 0.27 11.84
CA ILE A 213 11.59 -1.13 12.27
C ILE A 213 12.39 -1.93 11.24
N GLN A 214 12.12 -1.71 9.94
CA GLN A 214 12.84 -2.42 8.90
C GLN A 214 14.31 -1.99 8.82
N ALA A 215 14.61 -0.70 9.00
CA ALA A 215 15.98 -0.19 9.00
C ALA A 215 16.80 -0.72 10.18
N GLU A 216 16.17 -0.92 11.34
CA GLU A 216 16.78 -1.57 12.51
C GLU A 216 16.95 -3.08 12.31
N THR A 217 16.11 -3.69 11.48
CA THR A 217 16.16 -5.11 11.18
C THR A 217 17.12 -5.34 10.01
N GLY A 218 18.42 -5.42 10.30
CA GLY A 218 19.47 -5.63 9.28
C GLY A 218 19.34 -6.90 8.42
N ALA A 219 18.38 -7.78 8.76
CA ALA A 219 17.96 -8.88 7.92
C ALA A 219 17.06 -8.43 6.75
N LEU A 220 16.11 -7.52 6.97
CA LEU A 220 15.10 -7.13 5.99
C LEU A 220 15.63 -6.02 5.06
N GLY A 221 15.20 -6.02 3.79
CA GLY A 221 15.78 -5.11 2.79
C GLY A 221 14.85 -4.68 1.65
N PHE A 222 13.63 -5.22 1.58
CA PHE A 222 12.73 -5.09 0.43
C PHE A 222 11.38 -4.48 0.77
N ARG A 223 11.32 -3.63 1.80
CA ARG A 223 10.08 -2.93 2.24
C ARG A 223 8.98 -3.91 2.63
N GLU A 224 9.33 -5.06 3.20
CA GLU A 224 8.43 -6.16 3.53
C GLU A 224 7.38 -5.77 4.58
N ILE A 225 7.71 -4.86 5.50
CA ILE A 225 6.82 -4.46 6.60
C ILE A 225 5.72 -3.50 6.11
N GLU A 226 5.99 -2.67 5.11
CA GLU A 226 5.05 -1.65 4.63
C GLU A 226 3.79 -2.25 3.96
N PRO A 227 3.88 -3.26 3.06
CA PRO A 227 2.73 -3.99 2.56
C PRO A 227 1.91 -4.63 3.68
N ALA A 228 2.54 -5.08 4.77
CA ALA A 228 1.82 -5.66 5.90
C ALA A 228 0.98 -4.62 6.64
N VAL A 229 1.52 -3.41 6.85
CA VAL A 229 0.76 -2.27 7.37
C VAL A 229 -0.39 -1.93 6.43
N PHE A 230 -0.14 -1.87 5.13
CA PHE A 230 -1.17 -1.51 4.15
C PHE A 230 -2.27 -2.57 4.04
N ALA A 231 -1.91 -3.86 4.04
CA ALA A 231 -2.87 -4.97 4.08
C ALA A 231 -3.73 -4.91 5.34
N THR A 232 -3.12 -4.62 6.49
CA THR A 232 -3.85 -4.43 7.76
C THR A 232 -4.84 -3.28 7.66
N PHE A 233 -4.46 -2.17 7.05
CA PHE A 233 -5.36 -1.05 6.77
C PHE A 233 -6.52 -1.45 5.85
N LEU A 234 -6.25 -2.17 4.75
CA LEU A 234 -7.28 -2.62 3.82
C LEU A 234 -8.30 -3.55 4.49
N HIS A 235 -7.85 -4.47 5.35
CA HIS A 235 -8.71 -5.43 6.04
C HIS A 235 -9.42 -4.88 7.28
N SER A 236 -8.94 -3.77 7.87
CA SER A 236 -9.58 -3.12 9.03
C SER A 236 -10.84 -2.33 8.70
N GLN A 237 -11.20 -2.24 7.42
CA GLN A 237 -12.46 -1.65 6.95
C GLN A 237 -13.53 -2.74 6.72
N LEU A 238 -14.82 -2.55 6.95
CA LEU A 238 -15.53 -1.44 7.62
C LEU A 238 -15.29 -1.45 9.14
N ILE A 239 -15.64 -0.34 9.81
CA ILE A 239 -15.63 -0.21 11.27
C ILE A 239 -16.14 -1.49 11.97
N GLY A 240 -15.40 -1.97 12.96
CA GLY A 240 -15.70 -3.18 13.72
C GLY A 240 -15.13 -4.46 13.10
N GLN A 241 -14.66 -4.41 11.85
CA GLN A 241 -13.84 -5.46 11.26
C GLN A 241 -12.40 -5.35 11.77
N ARG A 242 -11.72 -6.50 11.83
CA ARG A 242 -10.31 -6.60 12.15
C ARG A 242 -9.64 -7.43 11.07
N ALA A 243 -8.39 -7.11 10.77
CA ALA A 243 -7.57 -7.99 9.95
C ALA A 243 -7.33 -9.30 10.71
N LEU A 244 -7.83 -10.41 10.18
CA LEU A 244 -7.52 -11.73 10.71
C LEU A 244 -6.13 -12.15 10.23
N THR A 245 -5.36 -12.83 11.07
CA THR A 245 -4.00 -13.30 10.71
C THR A 245 -3.99 -14.09 9.40
N ARG A 246 -5.00 -14.95 9.20
CA ARG A 246 -5.14 -15.72 7.96
C ARG A 246 -5.32 -14.84 6.73
N GLU A 247 -6.10 -13.78 6.83
CA GLU A 247 -6.31 -12.84 5.72
C GLU A 247 -4.98 -12.17 5.31
N LEU A 248 -4.17 -11.79 6.31
CA LEU A 248 -2.85 -11.23 6.08
C LEU A 248 -1.90 -12.26 5.46
N TYR A 249 -1.93 -13.52 5.89
CA TYR A 249 -1.12 -14.59 5.27
C TYR A 249 -1.52 -14.88 3.83
N LEU A 250 -2.79 -14.76 3.48
CA LEU A 250 -3.24 -14.93 2.11
C LEU A 250 -2.76 -13.80 1.19
N LEU A 251 -2.69 -12.56 1.69
CA LEU A 251 -2.36 -11.37 0.91
C LEU A 251 -0.86 -10.99 0.92
N LEU A 252 -0.09 -11.52 1.87
CA LEU A 252 1.34 -11.22 2.03
C LEU A 252 2.21 -12.48 1.91
N GLY A 253 1.57 -13.64 1.78
CA GLY A 253 2.24 -14.92 1.69
C GLY A 253 2.86 -15.18 0.33
N GLU A 254 2.50 -14.41 -0.71
CA GLU A 254 3.28 -14.41 -1.94
C GLU A 254 4.68 -13.87 -1.63
N ARG A 255 5.67 -14.69 -1.96
CA ARG A 255 7.07 -14.32 -1.90
C ARG A 255 7.67 -14.40 -3.28
N SER A 256 8.76 -13.67 -3.48
CA SER A 256 9.61 -13.77 -4.65
C SER A 256 9.99 -15.21 -4.97
N LEU A 257 10.24 -15.47 -6.25
CA LEU A 257 10.82 -16.73 -6.70
C LEU A 257 12.19 -17.01 -6.05
N ASP A 258 12.95 -15.98 -5.70
CA ASP A 258 14.27 -16.08 -5.06
C ASP A 258 14.22 -15.96 -3.53
N SER A 259 13.02 -15.95 -2.93
CA SER A 259 12.86 -15.90 -1.48
C SER A 259 13.21 -17.22 -0.80
N GLY A 260 13.95 -17.14 0.31
CA GLY A 260 14.09 -18.19 1.31
C GLY A 260 12.77 -18.53 2.01
N PRO A 261 12.68 -19.69 2.71
CA PRO A 261 11.46 -20.23 3.31
C PRO A 261 10.86 -19.31 4.38
N TRP A 262 9.52 -19.30 4.51
CA TRP A 262 8.80 -18.57 5.55
C TRP A 262 7.54 -19.38 5.96
N PRO A 263 7.23 -19.56 7.26
CA PRO A 263 7.86 -18.96 8.44
C PRO A 263 9.30 -19.42 8.67
N CYS A 264 10.16 -18.51 9.13
CA CYS A 264 11.54 -18.79 9.50
C CYS A 264 11.89 -18.11 10.83
N ASP A 265 13.05 -18.46 11.40
CA ASP A 265 13.62 -17.73 12.52
C ASP A 265 14.15 -16.36 12.07
N PHE A 266 14.53 -15.51 13.03
CA PHE A 266 15.01 -14.16 12.74
C PHE A 266 16.26 -14.15 11.85
N SER A 267 17.14 -15.15 12.00
CA SER A 267 18.34 -15.27 11.17
C SER A 267 18.01 -15.60 9.70
N GLY A 268 16.94 -16.37 9.46
CA GLY A 268 16.43 -16.70 8.14
C GLY A 268 15.63 -15.57 7.48
N ALA A 269 15.13 -14.59 8.25
CA ALA A 269 14.26 -13.51 7.75
C ALA A 269 14.92 -12.69 6.64
N GLN A 270 16.25 -12.63 6.61
CA GLN A 270 17.00 -11.89 5.58
C GLN A 270 16.88 -12.45 4.17
N ASN A 271 16.47 -13.71 4.08
CA ASN A 271 16.26 -14.38 2.82
C ASN A 271 14.79 -14.28 2.38
N VAL A 272 13.88 -13.80 3.24
CA VAL A 272 12.45 -13.67 2.91
C VAL A 272 12.24 -12.41 2.08
N ARG A 273 11.81 -12.57 0.83
CA ARG A 273 11.59 -11.46 -0.12
C ARG A 273 10.12 -11.43 -0.52
N ILE A 274 9.39 -10.39 -0.11
CA ILE A 274 7.99 -10.16 -0.54
C ILE A 274 7.94 -9.32 -1.87
N ILE A 275 9.12 -8.92 -2.37
CA ILE A 275 9.50 -8.02 -3.49
C ILE A 275 8.89 -6.61 -3.46
N LEU A 276 9.82 -5.66 -3.65
CA LEU A 276 9.82 -4.49 -4.54
C LEU A 276 11.31 -4.22 -4.88
N ALA A 277 11.72 -4.11 -6.15
CA ALA A 277 13.07 -3.65 -6.56
C ALA A 277 12.91 -2.57 -7.64
N LYS A 278 13.76 -1.55 -7.83
CA LYS A 278 15.22 -1.44 -7.66
C LYS A 278 15.79 -1.29 -6.25
N GLU A 279 17.07 -1.65 -6.14
CA GLU A 279 17.99 -1.57 -5.00
C GLU A 279 17.62 -0.50 -3.96
N PRO A 280 17.88 -0.74 -2.65
CA PRO A 280 17.82 0.33 -1.67
C PRO A 280 18.61 1.52 -2.26
N PRO A 281 18.00 2.71 -2.39
CA PRO A 281 18.76 3.85 -2.85
C PRO A 281 20.00 3.91 -1.96
N PRO A 282 21.22 4.05 -2.54
CA PRO A 282 22.39 4.32 -1.73
C PRO A 282 21.99 5.44 -0.76
N PRO A 283 22.40 5.36 0.52
CA PRO A 283 22.05 6.36 1.53
C PRO A 283 22.17 7.71 0.85
N SER A 284 21.04 8.43 0.77
CA SER A 284 20.89 9.59 -0.12
C SER A 284 22.16 10.42 -0.06
N PRO A 285 22.92 10.57 -1.16
CA PRO A 285 24.18 11.26 -1.09
C PRO A 285 23.92 12.63 -0.46
N PRO A 286 24.73 13.06 0.53
CA PRO A 286 24.54 14.35 1.16
C PRO A 286 24.43 15.41 0.06
N PRO A 287 23.54 16.41 0.24
CA PRO A 287 23.24 17.40 -0.79
C PRO A 287 24.55 17.91 -1.40
N PRO A 288 24.68 17.93 -2.75
CA PRO A 288 25.94 18.26 -3.39
C PRO A 288 26.45 19.60 -2.86
N PRO A 289 27.75 19.71 -2.54
CA PRO A 289 28.27 20.92 -1.95
C PRO A 289 28.03 22.12 -2.89
N PRO A 290 27.77 23.32 -2.35
CA PRO A 290 27.65 24.52 -3.16
C PRO A 290 28.86 24.68 -4.10
N SER A 291 28.64 25.16 -5.32
CA SER A 291 29.71 25.34 -6.32
C SER A 291 30.89 26.10 -5.73
N GLY A 292 32.08 25.47 -5.73
CA GLY A 292 33.31 26.02 -5.15
C GLY A 292 33.66 25.54 -3.74
N VAL A 293 32.85 24.66 -3.13
CA VAL A 293 33.10 24.08 -1.80
C VAL A 293 33.46 22.60 -1.93
N LEU A 294 34.56 22.18 -1.30
CA LEU A 294 34.92 20.77 -1.13
C LEU A 294 34.45 20.30 0.25
N VAL A 295 33.79 19.14 0.29
CA VAL A 295 33.26 18.56 1.53
C VAL A 295 33.78 17.14 1.71
N ALA A 296 34.19 16.82 2.95
CA ALA A 296 34.53 15.48 3.41
C ALA A 296 33.68 15.18 4.65
N GLU A 297 33.06 13.99 4.69
CA GLU A 297 32.15 13.54 5.75
C GLU A 297 32.43 12.07 6.07
N ALA A 298 32.43 11.72 7.36
CA ALA A 298 32.64 10.36 7.86
C ALA A 298 32.02 10.21 9.25
N GLU A 299 31.64 8.99 9.63
CA GLU A 299 31.28 8.66 11.01
C GLU A 299 32.56 8.49 11.86
N PHE A 300 32.57 9.07 13.06
CA PHE A 300 33.71 9.04 13.97
C PHE A 300 33.42 8.16 15.19
N GLN A 301 34.34 7.28 15.51
CA GLN A 301 34.44 6.65 16.83
C GLN A 301 35.02 7.63 17.85
N PRO A 302 34.76 7.48 19.17
CA PRO A 302 35.23 8.43 20.19
C PRO A 302 36.74 8.72 20.16
N ASN A 303 37.58 7.72 19.86
CA ASN A 303 39.03 7.90 19.73
C ASN A 303 39.41 8.76 18.51
N GLN A 304 38.68 8.65 17.40
CA GLN A 304 38.96 9.43 16.19
C GLN A 304 38.60 10.92 16.37
N ILE A 305 37.69 11.25 17.30
CA ILE A 305 37.39 12.65 17.65
C ILE A 305 38.58 13.28 18.37
N GLN A 306 39.26 12.52 19.23
CA GLN A 306 40.49 12.97 19.88
C GLN A 306 41.61 13.18 18.85
N ASP A 307 41.80 12.21 17.95
CA ASP A 307 42.79 12.32 16.87
C ASP A 307 42.54 13.56 15.98
N LEU A 308 41.26 13.84 15.67
CA LEU A 308 40.87 15.05 14.94
C LEU A 308 41.21 16.32 15.74
N ALA A 309 40.90 16.35 17.04
CA ALA A 309 41.18 17.50 17.90
C ALA A 309 42.68 17.84 17.92
N GLU A 310 43.56 16.82 17.91
CA GLU A 310 45.01 17.00 17.84
C GLU A 310 45.46 17.58 16.48
N GLN A 311 44.79 17.22 15.38
CA GLN A 311 45.14 17.70 14.04
C GLN A 311 44.49 19.03 13.63
N VAL A 312 43.46 19.51 14.34
CA VAL A 312 42.72 20.75 13.97
C VAL A 312 43.64 21.95 13.79
N ALA A 313 44.71 22.07 14.58
CA ALA A 313 45.67 23.16 14.46
C ALA A 313 46.43 23.13 13.12
N ASP A 314 46.88 21.95 12.69
CA ASP A 314 47.59 21.76 11.43
C ASP A 314 46.66 21.89 10.23
N ILE A 315 45.42 21.38 10.33
CA ILE A 315 44.37 21.56 9.31
C ILE A 315 44.09 23.06 9.11
N LYS A 316 43.97 23.83 10.20
CA LYS A 316 43.76 25.28 10.12
C LYS A 316 44.95 26.00 9.47
N LYS A 317 46.17 25.55 9.75
CA LYS A 317 47.39 26.10 9.12
C LYS A 317 47.48 25.76 7.62
N ALA A 318 47.04 24.56 7.23
CA ALA A 318 46.97 24.16 5.82
C ALA A 318 45.86 24.90 5.05
N ALA A 319 44.77 25.28 5.73
CA ALA A 319 43.63 25.98 5.14
C ALA A 319 43.79 27.52 5.05
N VAL A 320 45.00 28.06 5.23
CA VAL A 320 45.25 29.51 5.15
C VAL A 320 44.87 30.05 3.76
N GLY A 321 43.96 31.03 3.73
CA GLY A 321 43.41 31.60 2.49
C GLY A 321 42.09 30.97 2.03
N LEU A 322 41.57 29.97 2.76
CA LEU A 322 40.29 29.31 2.49
C LEU A 322 39.31 29.50 3.66
N GLU A 323 38.01 29.48 3.39
CA GLU A 323 36.98 29.51 4.44
C GLU A 323 36.77 28.10 5.01
N LEU A 324 37.44 27.78 6.12
CA LEU A 324 37.29 26.50 6.81
C LEU A 324 36.09 26.53 7.79
N LYS A 325 35.11 25.65 7.59
CA LYS A 325 33.95 25.48 8.47
C LYS A 325 33.84 24.03 8.92
N PHE A 326 33.76 23.80 10.23
CA PHE A 326 33.42 22.51 10.81
C PHE A 326 31.91 22.44 11.05
N ARG A 327 31.26 21.37 10.61
CA ARG A 327 29.87 21.06 10.96
C ARG A 327 29.87 19.79 11.79
N LEU A 328 29.30 19.85 12.99
CA LEU A 328 29.15 18.70 13.87
C LEU A 328 27.66 18.32 13.91
N ARG A 329 27.37 17.05 13.63
CA ARG A 329 26.05 16.43 13.81
C ARG A 329 26.21 15.36 14.87
N ILE A 330 25.46 15.47 15.97
CA ILE A 330 25.44 14.48 17.04
C ILE A 330 24.09 13.78 16.98
N GLU A 331 24.13 12.46 16.84
CA GLU A 331 22.94 11.62 16.85
C GLU A 331 22.92 10.82 18.14
N LEU A 332 21.79 10.88 18.85
CA LEU A 332 21.56 10.07 20.03
C LEU A 332 20.38 9.14 19.73
N GLY A 333 20.70 7.87 19.47
CA GLY A 333 19.73 6.86 19.10
C GLY A 333 20.09 5.48 19.68
N GLY A 334 19.10 4.61 19.74
CA GLY A 334 19.19 3.23 20.20
C GLY A 334 17.83 2.54 20.03
N VAL A 335 17.73 1.27 20.44
CA VAL A 335 16.52 0.42 20.29
C VAL A 335 15.26 1.01 20.95
N GLN A 336 15.42 1.99 21.85
CA GLN A 336 14.33 2.77 22.43
C GLN A 336 14.66 4.25 22.34
N SER A 337 13.64 5.10 22.15
CA SER A 337 13.80 6.55 22.25
C SER A 337 14.45 6.90 23.60
N PRO A 338 15.50 7.74 23.60
CA PRO A 338 16.17 8.11 24.84
C PRO A 338 15.19 8.81 25.77
N SER A 339 15.21 8.46 27.06
CA SER A 339 14.41 9.13 28.08
C SER A 339 14.83 10.59 28.25
N ASP A 340 13.93 11.43 28.77
CA ASP A 340 14.15 12.88 28.86
C ASP A 340 15.37 13.25 29.72
N GLU A 341 15.68 12.46 30.76
CA GLU A 341 16.74 12.76 31.72
C GLU A 341 18.16 12.72 31.11
N PRO A 342 18.57 11.65 30.38
CA PRO A 342 19.80 11.64 29.59
C PRO A 342 19.86 12.77 28.55
N VAL A 343 18.76 13.06 27.85
CA VAL A 343 18.72 14.11 26.82
C VAL A 343 18.94 15.49 27.44
N ILE A 344 18.36 15.77 28.61
CA ILE A 344 18.57 17.01 29.35
C ILE A 344 20.03 17.13 29.81
N GLN A 345 20.61 16.07 30.38
CA GLN A 345 22.01 16.08 30.81
C GLN A 345 22.96 16.29 29.63
N ILE A 346 22.73 15.61 28.51
CA ILE A 346 23.55 15.78 27.31
C ILE A 346 23.40 17.19 26.74
N ASN A 347 22.18 17.74 26.67
CA ASN A 347 21.97 19.10 26.20
C ASN A 347 22.65 20.16 27.09
N GLN A 348 22.74 19.94 28.41
CA GLN A 348 23.52 20.82 29.30
C GLN A 348 25.01 20.79 28.96
N MET A 349 25.58 19.60 28.71
CA MET A 349 26.97 19.46 28.30
C MET A 349 27.25 20.07 26.91
N LEU A 350 26.29 19.95 25.97
CA LEU A 350 26.43 20.52 24.64
C LEU A 350 26.34 22.06 24.64
N GLU A 351 25.57 22.65 25.57
CA GLU A 351 25.44 24.10 25.72
C GLU A 351 26.77 24.78 26.13
N GLU A 352 27.63 24.08 26.88
CA GLU A 352 29.00 24.55 27.20
C GLU A 352 29.89 24.66 25.96
N ILE A 353 29.61 23.88 24.92
CA ILE A 353 30.36 23.85 23.67
C ILE A 353 29.78 24.86 22.66
N SER A 354 28.45 24.85 22.48
CA SER A 354 27.74 25.83 21.67
C SER A 354 26.24 25.84 22.01
N ASP A 355 25.71 27.05 22.19
CA ASP A 355 24.28 27.35 22.33
C ASP A 355 23.40 26.86 21.17
N LYS A 356 23.99 26.61 20.00
CA LYS A 356 23.30 26.12 18.79
C LYS A 356 23.29 24.59 18.68
N LEU A 357 24.06 23.89 19.50
CA LEU A 357 24.21 22.44 19.46
C LEU A 357 23.27 21.81 20.48
N LYS A 358 22.06 21.46 20.05
CA LYS A 358 21.03 20.89 20.92
C LYS A 358 20.35 19.69 20.26
N LEU A 359 20.27 18.58 20.99
CA LEU A 359 19.45 17.42 20.63
C LEU A 359 17.97 17.81 20.74
N LYS A 360 17.21 17.55 19.68
CA LYS A 360 15.80 17.95 19.53
C LYS A 360 14.87 16.77 19.52
#